data_AF-A0A354WUG1-F1
#
_entry.id   AF-A0A354WUG1-F1
#
_cell.length_a   1.000
_cell.length_b   1.000
_cell.length_c   1.000
_cell.angle_alpha   90.00
_cell.angle_beta   90.00
_cell.angle_gamma   90.00
#
_symmetry.space_group_name_H-M   'P 1'
#
loop_
_entity.id
_entity.type
_entity.pdbx_description
1 polymer ?
#
loop_
_entity_poly.entity_id
_entity_poly.type
_entity_poly.pdbx_seq_one_letter_code
_entity_poly.pdbx_strand_id
1 'polypeptide(L)'
;MKTLQVYIGLFIALFWAVACQNEKNFKVDGVVSGADGQTLYLENVGISSVTILDSAKLNAAGTFEFKQPRPAFPEFYRLRLKNQ
;
A
#
# COMPACT_ATOMS: atom_id res chain seq x y z
N MET A 1 -44.24 -3.54 9.03
CA MET A 1 -43.80 -3.17 7.65
C MET A 1 -42.81 -2.00 7.64
N LYS A 2 -43.07 -0.88 8.34
CA LYS A 2 -42.16 0.28 8.34
C LYS A 2 -40.75 -0.01 8.88
N THR A 3 -40.64 -0.79 9.96
CA THR A 3 -39.35 -1.25 10.52
C THR A 3 -38.55 -2.10 9.54
N LEU A 4 -39.21 -3.01 8.80
CA LEU A 4 -38.57 -3.85 7.78
C LEU A 4 -38.03 -3.02 6.60
N GLN A 5 -38.76 -1.98 6.17
CA GLN A 5 -38.29 -1.05 5.13
C GLN A 5 -37.05 -0.24 5.57
N VAL A 6 -36.97 0.14 6.84
CA VAL A 6 -35.80 0.84 7.40
C VAL A 6 -34.57 -0.07 7.39
N TYR A 7 -34.72 -1.35 7.79
CA TYR A 7 -33.62 -2.31 7.74
C TYR A 7 -33.16 -2.60 6.31
N ILE A 8 -34.09 -2.71 5.34
CA ILE A 8 -33.75 -2.89 3.92
C ILE A 8 -33.01 -1.65 3.39
N GLY A 9 -33.47 -0.44 3.71
CA GLY A 9 -32.80 0.79 3.31
C GLY A 9 -31.39 0.91 3.89
N LEU A 10 -31.21 0.54 5.16
CA LEU A 10 -29.89 0.53 5.82
C LEU A 10 -28.93 -0.48 5.18
N PHE A 11 -29.44 -1.68 4.82
CA PHE A 11 -28.64 -2.72 4.17
C PHE A 11 -28.18 -2.31 2.78
N ILE A 12 -29.04 -1.64 2.00
CA ILE A 12 -28.70 -1.12 0.67
C ILE A 12 -27.64 -0.01 0.77
N ALA A 13 -27.76 0.89 1.76
CA ALA A 13 -26.77 1.94 1.99
C ALA A 13 -25.39 1.36 2.36
N LEU A 14 -25.35 0.31 3.19
CA LEU A 14 -24.13 -0.41 3.53
C LEU A 14 -23.53 -1.14 2.30
N PHE A 15 -24.37 -1.70 1.43
CA PHE A 15 -23.93 -2.35 0.19
C PHE A 15 -23.31 -1.37 -0.82
N TRP A 16 -23.80 -0.14 -0.90
CA TRP A 16 -23.23 0.90 -1.76
C TRP A 16 -21.85 1.38 -1.26
N ALA A 17 -21.62 1.36 0.06
CA ALA A 17 -20.34 1.78 0.64
C ALA A 17 -19.19 0.80 0.33
N VAL A 18 -19.47 -0.48 0.07
CA VAL A 18 -18.43 -1.51 -0.18
C VAL A 18 -18.06 -1.67 -1.66
N ALA A 19 -18.79 -1.05 -2.59
CA ALA A 19 -18.56 -1.20 -4.03
C ALA A 19 -17.36 -0.40 -4.58
N CYS A 20 -16.74 0.48 -3.78
CA CYS A 20 -15.70 1.40 -4.23
C CYS A 20 -14.26 0.91 -3.97
N GLN A 21 -14.01 -0.41 -4.01
CA GLN A 21 -12.66 -0.97 -3.83
C GLN A 21 -12.20 -1.69 -5.10
N ASN A 22 -11.98 -0.92 -6.16
CA ASN A 22 -11.45 -1.43 -7.43
C ASN A 22 -10.02 -0.93 -7.71
N GLU A 23 -9.33 -0.42 -6.68
CA GLU A 23 -7.95 0.00 -6.79
C GLU A 23 -7.06 -1.23 -6.94
N LYS A 24 -6.57 -1.46 -8.15
CA LYS A 24 -5.52 -2.43 -8.41
C LYS A 24 -4.27 -1.91 -7.72
N ASN A 25 -3.75 -2.66 -6.76
CA ASN A 25 -2.50 -2.32 -6.07
C ASN A 25 -1.37 -3.17 -6.62
N PHE A 26 -0.15 -2.64 -6.61
CA PHE A 26 1.06 -3.46 -6.72
C PHE A 26 1.61 -3.75 -5.32
N LYS A 27 2.28 -4.90 -5.21
CA LYS A 27 2.89 -5.38 -3.96
C LYS A 27 4.39 -5.55 -4.18
N VAL A 28 5.19 -5.06 -3.23
CA VAL A 28 6.64 -5.29 -3.18
C VAL A 28 6.97 -5.91 -1.84
N ASP A 29 7.37 -7.18 -1.84
CA ASP A 29 7.70 -7.92 -0.64
C ASP A 29 9.00 -8.70 -0.80
N GLY A 30 9.65 -9.00 0.32
CA GLY A 30 10.90 -9.72 0.32
C GLY A 30 11.58 -9.76 1.68
N VAL A 31 12.85 -10.16 1.65
CA VAL A 31 13.71 -10.26 2.84
C VAL A 31 15.01 -9.50 2.59
N VAL A 32 15.40 -8.67 3.56
CA VAL A 32 16.69 -7.99 3.59
C VAL A 32 17.50 -8.51 4.78
N SER A 33 18.50 -9.34 4.51
CA SER A 33 19.41 -9.86 5.54
C SER A 33 20.34 -8.77 6.08
N GLY A 34 20.65 -8.81 7.39
CA GLY A 34 21.66 -7.93 7.99
C GLY A 34 21.22 -6.48 8.19
N ALA A 35 19.91 -6.20 8.09
CA ALA A 35 19.35 -4.86 8.21
C ALA A 35 18.45 -4.67 9.44
N ASP A 36 18.68 -5.46 10.50
CA ASP A 36 17.91 -5.35 11.75
C ASP A 36 17.94 -3.92 12.31
N GLY A 37 16.76 -3.41 12.67
CA GLY A 37 16.53 -2.06 13.17
C GLY A 37 16.63 -0.96 12.12
N GLN A 38 16.99 -1.26 10.87
CA GLN A 38 17.09 -0.27 9.79
C GLN A 38 15.73 0.02 9.14
N THR A 39 15.56 1.23 8.64
CA THR A 39 14.37 1.60 7.85
C THR A 39 14.65 1.39 6.37
N LEU A 40 13.80 0.58 5.74
CA LEU A 40 13.72 0.39 4.30
C LEU A 40 12.67 1.36 3.75
N TYR A 41 12.99 2.06 2.67
CA TYR A 41 12.09 2.98 1.98
C TYR A 41 11.75 2.43 0.60
N LEU A 42 10.48 2.51 0.22
CA LEU A 42 10.05 2.36 -1.16
C LEU A 42 9.97 3.74 -1.79
N GLU A 43 10.66 3.93 -2.91
CA GLU A 43 10.71 5.22 -3.60
C GLU A 43 10.31 5.09 -5.07
N ASN A 44 9.58 6.09 -5.57
CA ASN A 44 9.37 6.33 -6.98
C ASN A 44 10.50 7.18 -7.54
N VAL A 45 11.10 6.77 -8.64
CA VAL A 45 12.18 7.48 -9.33
C VAL A 45 11.58 8.14 -10.58
N GLY A 46 11.14 9.38 -10.40
CA GLY A 46 10.63 10.21 -11.49
C GLY A 46 11.74 10.85 -12.32
N ILE A 47 11.35 11.63 -13.33
CA ILE A 47 12.28 12.29 -14.26
C ILE A 47 13.13 13.35 -13.54
N SER A 48 12.50 14.14 -12.67
CA SER A 48 13.13 15.28 -11.98
C SER A 48 13.36 15.05 -10.49
N SER A 49 12.76 14.03 -9.90
CA SER A 49 12.77 13.83 -8.45
C SER A 49 12.56 12.38 -8.06
N VAL A 50 13.08 12.03 -6.88
CA VAL A 50 12.78 10.78 -6.19
C VAL A 50 11.81 11.06 -5.04
N THR A 51 10.70 10.34 -4.99
CA THR A 51 9.65 10.50 -3.98
C THR A 51 9.55 9.27 -3.11
N ILE A 52 9.57 9.44 -1.79
CA ILE A 52 9.30 8.35 -0.83
C ILE A 52 7.81 8.04 -0.85
N LEU A 53 7.47 6.79 -1.13
CA LEU A 53 6.09 6.31 -1.14
C LEU A 53 5.71 5.67 0.19
N ASP A 54 6.63 4.90 0.77
CA ASP A 54 6.39 4.13 2.00
C ASP A 54 7.71 3.80 2.72
N SER A 55 7.61 3.33 3.96
CA SER A 55 8.76 2.86 4.73
C SER A 55 8.39 1.75 5.71
N ALA A 56 9.33 0.83 5.93
CA ALA A 56 9.20 -0.26 6.89
C ALA A 56 10.44 -0.32 7.77
N LYS A 57 10.25 -0.39 9.09
CA LYS A 57 11.34 -0.71 10.01
C LYS A 57 11.54 -2.22 10.01
N LEU A 58 12.74 -2.65 9.62
CA LEU A 58 13.10 -4.05 9.56
C LEU A 58 13.44 -4.56 10.96
N ASN A 59 13.02 -5.80 11.22
CA ASN A 59 13.42 -6.58 12.39
C ASN A 59 14.54 -7.57 12.00
N ALA A 60 14.95 -8.41 12.94
CA ALA A 60 15.97 -9.44 12.70
C ALA A 60 15.65 -10.41 11.55
N ALA A 61 14.36 -10.65 11.26
CA ALA A 61 13.95 -11.47 10.13
C ALA A 61 14.08 -10.75 8.78
N GLY A 62 14.11 -9.40 8.77
CA GLY A 62 14.31 -8.60 7.58
C GLY A 62 13.15 -8.63 6.58
N THR A 63 12.01 -9.21 6.94
CA THR A 63 10.82 -9.32 6.09
C THR A 63 10.14 -7.96 5.94
N PHE A 64 9.74 -7.61 4.71
CA PHE A 64 8.97 -6.41 4.43
C PHE A 64 7.89 -6.67 3.39
N GLU A 65 6.85 -5.83 3.42
CA GLU A 65 5.82 -5.76 2.39
C GLU A 65 5.38 -4.31 2.24
N PHE A 66 5.31 -3.83 1.00
CA PHE A 66 4.74 -2.55 0.62
C PHE A 66 3.55 -2.79 -0.33
N LYS A 67 2.51 -1.98 -0.18
CA LYS A 67 1.36 -1.94 -1.09
C LYS A 67 1.11 -0.51 -1.52
N GLN A 68 1.00 -0.31 -2.83
CA GLN A 68 0.78 1.00 -3.41
C GLN A 68 -0.23 0.92 -4.56
N PRO A 69 -0.99 1.99 -4.83
CA PRO A 69 -1.88 2.05 -5.99
C PRO A 69 -1.12 1.79 -7.28
N ARG A 70 -1.72 1.01 -8.19
CA ARG A 70 -1.16 0.79 -9.52
C ARG A 70 -1.18 2.11 -10.29
N PRO A 71 -0.02 2.59 -10.78
CA PRO A 71 0.03 3.78 -11.62
C PRO A 71 -0.63 3.53 -12.99
N ALA A 72 -0.91 4.62 -13.72
CA ALA A 72 -1.45 4.54 -15.08
C ALA A 72 -0.47 3.85 -16.06
N PHE A 73 0.83 4.06 -15.87
CA PHE A 73 1.90 3.53 -16.71
C PHE A 73 3.01 2.92 -15.84
N PRO A 74 3.86 2.03 -16.39
CA PRO A 74 5.03 1.54 -15.67
C PRO A 74 5.98 2.69 -15.33
N GLU A 75 6.43 2.73 -14.08
CA GLU A 75 7.39 3.71 -13.56
C GLU A 75 8.59 3.00 -12.94
N PHE A 76 9.64 3.76 -12.66
CA PHE A 76 10.82 3.24 -11.97
C PHE A 76 10.66 3.36 -10.46
N TYR A 77 11.02 2.31 -9.75
CA TYR A 77 10.99 2.27 -8.29
C TYR A 77 12.33 1.75 -7.76
N ARG A 78 12.69 2.14 -6.55
CA ARG A 78 13.85 1.58 -5.84
C ARG A 78 13.52 1.33 -4.37
N LEU A 79 14.23 0.35 -3.81
CA LEU A 79 14.31 0.13 -2.37
C LEU A 79 15.59 0.81 -1.85
N ARG A 80 15.45 1.66 -0.84
CA ARG A 80 16.59 2.38 -0.23
C ARG A 80 16.70 2.04 1.26
N LEU A 81 17.89 1.66 1.71
CA LEU A 81 18.21 1.52 3.13
C LEU A 81 18.95 2.78 3.61
N LYS A 82 18.56 3.33 4.76
CA LYS A 82 19.21 4.51 5.36
C LYS A 82 19.37 5.63 4.31
N ASN A 83 20.50 6.32 4.26
CA ASN A 83 20.80 7.38 3.29
C ASN A 83 21.70 6.89 2.15
N GLN A 84 21.57 5.63 1.72
CA GLN A 84 22.30 5.10 0.57
C GLN A 84 21.69 5.51 -0.78
#